data_AF-A0A0D2LLE8-F1
#
_entry.id   AF-A0A0D2LLE8-F1
#
_cell.length_a   1.000
_cell.length_b   1.000
_cell.length_c   1.000
_cell.angle_alpha   90.00
_cell.angle_beta   90.00
_cell.angle_gamma   90.00
#
_symmetry.space_group_name_H-M   'P 1'
#
loop_
_entity.id
_entity.type
_entity.pdbx_description
1 polymer ?
#
loop_
_entity_poly.entity_id
_entity_poly.type
_entity_poly.pdbx_seq_one_letter_code
_entity_poly.pdbx_strand_id
1 'polypeptide(L)'
;MLLRQNKLNALEDWCAENSIFLDDKIYLGNHGQSGIGVFSKSDHIQPQNTLSRISKTSVLSVRSCSLAGVISNAPYGLAAQLSLSLALYVEMYSRWYGYLESFPVGIVDLPIFWSLPPEANTAVTATQNALTGSICLTGTEAAKIRDKELETGGTALVRYSG
;
A
#
# COMPACT_ATOMS: atom_id res chain seq x y z
N MET A 1 7.83 -18.86 -7.62
CA MET A 1 6.56 -19.16 -6.94
C MET A 1 6.74 -19.48 -5.45
N LEU A 2 7.78 -20.23 -5.04
CA LEU A 2 8.04 -20.64 -3.65
C LEU A 2 8.32 -19.49 -2.66
N LEU A 3 9.00 -18.41 -3.08
CA LEU A 3 9.32 -17.26 -2.22
C LEU A 3 8.08 -16.52 -1.68
N ARG A 4 6.94 -16.53 -2.39
CA ARG A 4 5.72 -15.85 -1.95
C ARG A 4 4.92 -16.66 -0.94
N GLN A 5 4.98 -17.99 -1.00
CA GLN A 5 4.33 -18.86 -0.02
C GLN A 5 5.03 -18.76 1.33
N ASN A 6 6.36 -18.63 1.33
CA ASN A 6 7.15 -18.42 2.54
C ASN A 6 6.77 -17.14 3.28
N LYS A 7 6.46 -16.05 2.54
CA LYS A 7 6.02 -14.77 3.13
C LYS A 7 4.66 -14.86 3.84
N LEU A 8 3.73 -15.64 3.29
CA LEU A 8 2.42 -15.84 3.90
C LEU A 8 2.54 -16.63 5.20
N ASN A 9 3.31 -17.72 5.19
CA ASN A 9 3.55 -18.52 6.38
C ASN A 9 4.26 -17.68 7.46
N ALA A 10 5.28 -16.89 7.08
CA ALA A 10 5.96 -15.99 8.01
C ALA A 10 5.03 -14.93 8.61
N LEU A 11 4.07 -14.41 7.83
CA LEU A 11 3.06 -13.47 8.33
C LEU A 11 2.08 -14.15 9.28
N GLU A 12 1.65 -15.38 9.01
CA GLU A 12 0.77 -16.15 9.89
C GLU A 12 1.44 -16.48 11.23
N ASP A 13 2.69 -16.94 11.18
CA ASP A 13 3.52 -17.19 12.37
C ASP A 13 3.70 -15.90 13.18
N TRP A 14 4.01 -14.79 12.52
CA TRP A 14 4.15 -13.49 13.16
C TRP A 14 2.84 -13.02 13.83
N CYS A 15 1.69 -13.26 13.19
CA CYS A 15 0.39 -12.96 13.77
C CYS A 15 0.14 -13.75 15.07
N ALA A 16 0.46 -15.05 15.06
CA ALA A 16 0.31 -15.91 16.22
C ALA A 16 1.20 -15.44 17.40
N GLU A 17 2.45 -15.05 17.11
CA GLU A 17 3.39 -14.53 18.12
C GLU A 17 2.96 -13.17 18.71
N ASN A 18 2.33 -12.31 17.90
CA ASN A 18 1.97 -10.94 18.29
C ASN A 18 0.52 -10.80 18.79
N SER A 19 -0.10 -11.89 19.28
CA SER A 19 -1.47 -11.88 19.80
C SER A 19 -2.50 -11.33 18.79
N ILE A 20 -2.30 -11.60 17.51
CA ILE A 20 -3.26 -11.28 16.45
C ILE A 20 -4.11 -12.53 16.22
N PHE A 21 -5.40 -12.41 16.53
CA PHE A 21 -6.35 -13.48 16.35
C PHE A 21 -6.96 -13.39 14.95
N LEU A 22 -6.96 -14.51 14.22
CA LEU A 22 -7.66 -14.71 12.95
C LEU A 22 -8.70 -15.81 13.14
N ASP A 23 -9.95 -15.55 12.73
CA ASP A 23 -11.04 -16.53 12.76
C ASP A 23 -10.78 -17.65 11.73
N ASP A 24 -11.09 -18.89 12.08
CA ASP A 24 -10.83 -20.05 11.21
C ASP A 24 -11.63 -20.00 9.89
N LYS A 25 -12.70 -19.19 9.82
CA LYS A 25 -13.49 -18.98 8.59
C LYS A 25 -12.76 -18.13 7.56
N ILE A 26 -11.65 -17.48 7.91
CA ILE A 26 -10.84 -16.70 6.98
C ILE A 26 -9.44 -17.30 6.83
N TYR A 27 -8.80 -17.01 5.71
CA TYR A 27 -7.39 -17.35 5.49
C TYR A 27 -6.70 -16.26 4.69
N LEU A 28 -5.38 -16.20 4.84
CA LEU A 28 -4.54 -15.32 4.03
C LEU A 28 -4.17 -16.05 2.75
N GLY A 29 -4.51 -15.45 1.62
CA GLY A 29 -4.26 -16.00 0.30
C GLY A 29 -3.52 -15.00 -0.59
N ASN A 30 -2.93 -15.48 -1.66
CA ASN A 30 -2.36 -14.63 -2.70
C ASN A 30 -3.31 -14.53 -3.88
N HIS A 31 -3.67 -13.31 -4.24
CA HIS A 31 -4.51 -13.03 -5.39
C HIS A 31 -3.67 -12.49 -6.54
N GLY A 32 -2.97 -13.39 -7.25
CA GLY A 32 -2.29 -13.12 -8.51
C GLY A 32 -1.55 -11.77 -8.59
N GLN A 33 -2.22 -10.81 -9.24
CA GLN A 33 -1.70 -9.45 -9.50
C GLN A 33 -1.90 -8.47 -8.33
N SER A 34 -2.87 -8.69 -7.44
CA SER A 34 -3.23 -7.78 -6.34
C SER A 34 -2.44 -8.02 -5.04
N GLY A 35 -1.61 -9.07 -4.98
CA GLY A 35 -0.82 -9.40 -3.81
C GLY A 35 -1.56 -10.21 -2.74
N ILE A 36 -1.24 -9.97 -1.46
CA ILE A 36 -1.82 -10.69 -0.32
C ILE A 36 -3.22 -10.15 -0.02
N GLY A 37 -4.19 -11.05 0.16
CA GLY A 37 -5.57 -10.72 0.53
C GLY A 37 -6.12 -11.68 1.57
N VAL A 38 -7.26 -11.29 2.16
CA VAL A 38 -8.01 -12.12 3.10
C VAL A 38 -9.20 -12.74 2.37
N PHE A 39 -9.33 -14.05 2.45
CA PHE A 39 -10.38 -14.81 1.78
C PHE A 39 -11.23 -15.57 2.78
N SER A 40 -12.51 -15.74 2.47
CA SER A 40 -13.39 -16.61 3.24
C SER A 40 -13.16 -18.06 2.83
N LYS A 41 -13.08 -18.96 3.81
CA LYS A 41 -13.16 -20.42 3.61
C LYS A 41 -14.60 -20.90 3.45
N SER A 42 -15.57 -20.13 3.94
CA SER A 42 -16.99 -20.49 3.93
C SER A 42 -17.78 -19.63 2.94
N ASP A 43 -18.81 -20.19 2.33
CA ASP A 43 -19.68 -19.45 1.40
C ASP A 43 -20.47 -18.33 2.10
N HIS A 44 -20.67 -18.44 3.42
CA HIS A 44 -21.42 -17.46 4.20
C HIS A 44 -20.78 -17.19 5.56
N ILE A 45 -20.53 -15.90 5.83
CA ILE A 45 -20.14 -15.38 7.14
C ILE A 45 -21.31 -14.52 7.63
N GLN A 46 -21.84 -14.84 8.81
CA GLN A 46 -22.91 -14.06 9.40
C GLN A 46 -22.44 -12.62 9.68
N PRO A 47 -23.30 -11.60 9.45
CA PRO A 47 -23.03 -10.24 9.86
C PRO A 47 -22.71 -10.17 11.36
N GLN A 48 -21.85 -9.22 11.74
CA GLN A 48 -21.41 -9.00 13.13
C GLN A 48 -20.51 -10.10 13.74
N ASN A 49 -20.05 -11.08 12.95
CA ASN A 49 -19.01 -11.99 13.42
C ASN A 49 -17.63 -11.30 13.43
N THR A 50 -16.85 -11.48 14.50
CA THR A 50 -15.50 -10.89 14.60
C THR A 50 -14.50 -11.77 13.88
N LEU A 51 -13.97 -11.32 12.74
CA LEU A 51 -13.06 -12.10 11.89
C LEU A 51 -11.58 -11.94 12.26
N SER A 52 -11.20 -10.82 12.85
CA SER A 52 -9.87 -10.64 13.40
C SER A 52 -9.88 -9.75 14.63
N ARG A 53 -8.90 -9.93 15.52
CA ARG A 53 -8.62 -9.01 16.62
C ARG A 53 -7.14 -8.69 16.60
N ILE A 54 -6.82 -7.40 16.51
CA ILE A 54 -5.45 -6.91 16.48
C ILE A 54 -5.19 -6.20 17.81
N SER A 55 -4.22 -6.70 18.57
CA SER A 55 -3.77 -6.02 19.79
C SER A 55 -3.16 -4.66 19.46
N LYS A 56 -3.47 -3.64 20.26
CA LYS A 56 -2.91 -2.30 20.09
C LYS A 56 -1.38 -2.29 20.18
N THR A 57 -0.80 -3.24 20.92
CA THR A 57 0.65 -3.40 21.05
C THR A 57 1.33 -3.91 19.78
N SER A 58 0.57 -4.49 18.86
CA SER A 58 1.05 -5.08 17.60
C SER A 58 0.95 -4.10 16.44
N VAL A 59 0.19 -3.01 16.62
CA VAL A 59 0.09 -1.92 15.65
C VAL A 59 1.40 -1.14 15.63
N LEU A 60 2.02 -1.02 14.45
CA LEU A 60 3.15 -0.13 14.23
C LEU A 60 2.67 1.32 14.24
N SER A 61 3.21 2.12 15.15
CA SER A 61 2.89 3.54 15.30
C SER A 61 4.09 4.29 15.86
N VAL A 62 4.07 5.62 15.76
CA VAL A 62 5.09 6.48 16.38
C VAL A 62 5.23 6.21 17.89
N ARG A 63 4.15 5.77 18.57
CA ARG A 63 4.16 5.47 20.01
C ARG A 63 4.63 4.07 20.37
N SER A 64 4.53 3.12 19.44
CA SER A 64 4.92 1.74 19.66
C SER A 64 6.29 1.41 19.09
N CYS A 65 6.86 2.24 18.22
CA CYS A 65 8.21 2.04 17.69
C CYS A 65 9.30 2.20 18.76
N SER A 66 10.46 1.61 18.50
CA SER A 66 11.67 1.66 19.31
C SER A 66 12.18 3.09 19.54
N LEU A 67 11.85 4.01 18.63
CA LEU A 67 12.26 5.42 18.66
C LEU A 67 11.17 6.35 19.22
N ALA A 68 10.14 5.82 19.89
CA ALA A 68 9.02 6.60 20.41
C ALA A 68 9.43 7.72 21.38
N GLY A 69 10.58 7.61 22.04
CA GLY A 69 11.12 8.63 22.94
C GLY A 69 11.83 9.80 22.25
N VAL A 70 12.19 9.68 20.96
CA VAL A 70 12.96 10.69 20.22
C VAL A 70 12.10 11.37 19.15
N ILE A 71 11.13 10.66 18.56
CA ILE A 71 10.25 11.23 17.54
C ILE A 71 9.19 12.11 18.21
N SER A 72 9.03 13.35 17.71
CA SER A 72 7.98 14.24 18.18
C SER A 72 6.59 13.68 17.84
N ASN A 73 5.72 13.61 18.85
CA ASN A 73 4.35 13.15 18.68
C ASN A 73 3.52 14.23 17.96
N ALA A 74 3.41 14.10 16.64
CA ALA A 74 2.52 14.90 15.81
C ALA A 74 1.21 14.13 15.58
N PRO A 75 0.06 14.60 16.10
CA PRO A 75 -1.21 13.86 15.97
C PRO A 75 -1.84 13.94 14.57
N TYR A 76 -1.49 14.95 13.76
CA TYR A 76 -2.05 15.15 12.42
C TYR A 76 -1.11 15.93 11.50
N GLY A 77 -1.40 15.87 10.20
CA GLY A 77 -0.68 16.62 9.15
C GLY A 77 0.57 15.92 8.61
N LEU A 78 1.35 16.67 7.84
CA LEU A 78 2.58 16.19 7.19
C LEU A 78 3.61 15.66 8.20
N ALA A 79 3.73 16.32 9.35
CA ALA A 79 4.64 15.88 10.41
C ALA A 79 4.28 14.47 10.93
N ALA A 80 2.99 14.14 11.06
CA ALA A 80 2.55 12.82 11.48
C ALA A 80 2.93 11.74 10.45
N GLN A 81 2.79 12.05 9.16
CA GLN A 81 3.17 11.15 8.07
C GLN A 81 4.68 10.90 8.05
N LEU A 82 5.49 11.97 8.15
CA LEU A 82 6.96 11.86 8.20
C LEU A 82 7.42 11.06 9.43
N SER A 83 6.84 11.33 10.60
CA SER A 83 7.14 10.59 11.83
C SER A 83 6.81 9.10 11.69
N LEU A 84 5.69 8.75 11.05
CA LEU A 84 5.33 7.35 10.81
C LEU A 84 6.25 6.69 9.78
N SER A 85 6.60 7.38 8.70
CA SER A 85 7.54 6.87 7.70
C SER A 85 8.93 6.62 8.30
N LEU A 86 9.40 7.52 9.18
CA LEU A 86 10.64 7.35 9.91
C LEU A 86 10.57 6.16 10.87
N ALA A 87 9.47 6.03 11.62
CA ALA A 87 9.25 4.88 12.49
C ALA A 87 9.29 3.57 11.68
N LEU A 88 8.62 3.51 10.53
CA LEU A 88 8.64 2.33 9.66
C LEU A 88 10.05 1.98 9.17
N TYR A 89 10.83 2.98 8.77
CA TYR A 89 12.20 2.77 8.30
C TYR A 89 13.11 2.19 9.40
N VAL A 90 12.99 2.69 10.63
CA VAL A 90 13.80 2.22 11.77
C VAL A 90 13.41 0.79 12.17
N GLU A 91 12.12 0.44 12.08
CA GLU A 91 11.61 -0.87 12.46
C GLU A 91 11.85 -1.97 11.40
N MET A 92 12.56 -1.68 10.30
CA MET A 92 12.82 -2.63 9.21
C MET A 92 13.60 -3.89 9.66
N TYR A 93 14.24 -3.87 10.83
CA TYR A 93 14.93 -5.03 11.42
C TYR A 93 14.44 -5.35 12.85
N SER A 94 13.18 -5.04 13.15
CA SER A 94 12.62 -5.16 14.50
C SER A 94 11.57 -6.26 14.62
N ARG A 95 10.84 -6.29 15.75
CA ARG A 95 9.70 -7.17 16.00
C ARG A 95 8.59 -7.09 14.96
N TRP A 96 8.55 -6.06 14.11
CA TRP A 96 7.60 -5.93 12.99
C TRP A 96 8.13 -6.51 11.67
N TYR A 97 9.31 -7.15 11.67
CA TYR A 97 9.93 -7.66 10.45
C TYR A 97 9.01 -8.61 9.66
N GLY A 98 8.37 -9.58 10.33
CA GLY A 98 7.43 -10.50 9.66
C GLY A 98 6.25 -9.80 8.99
N TYR A 99 5.78 -8.69 9.58
CA TYR A 99 4.76 -7.83 8.98
C TYR A 99 5.30 -7.01 7.80
N LEU A 100 6.48 -6.41 7.94
CA LEU A 100 7.08 -5.59 6.89
C LEU A 100 7.54 -6.43 5.68
N GLU A 101 7.91 -7.70 5.89
CA GLU A 101 8.26 -8.62 4.81
C GLU A 101 7.05 -8.91 3.89
N SER A 102 5.83 -8.82 4.43
CA SER A 102 4.60 -9.02 3.66
C SER A 102 4.28 -7.86 2.71
N PHE A 103 5.04 -6.76 2.75
CA PHE A 103 4.81 -5.61 1.88
C PHE A 103 5.11 -5.94 0.41
N PRO A 104 4.44 -5.23 -0.52
CA PRO A 104 4.75 -5.38 -1.94
C PRO A 104 6.20 -5.00 -2.21
N VAL A 105 6.91 -5.89 -2.91
CA VAL A 105 8.32 -5.67 -3.30
C VAL A 105 8.41 -4.79 -4.57
N GLY A 106 7.32 -4.73 -5.34
CA GLY A 106 7.23 -3.94 -6.56
C GLY A 106 6.64 -2.54 -6.34
N ILE A 107 6.72 -1.72 -7.38
CA ILE A 107 6.05 -0.41 -7.41
C ILE A 107 4.56 -0.61 -7.23
N VAL A 108 3.99 0.06 -6.23
CA VAL A 108 2.54 0.09 -6.00
C VAL A 108 1.90 0.91 -7.10
N ASP A 109 0.70 0.51 -7.55
CA ASP A 109 -0.07 1.24 -8.54
C ASP A 109 -0.63 2.55 -7.95
N LEU A 110 0.24 3.54 -7.79
CA LEU A 110 -0.10 4.89 -7.33
C LEU A 110 0.15 5.89 -8.46
N PRO A 111 -0.73 6.91 -8.63
CA PRO A 111 -0.59 7.91 -9.69
C PRO A 111 0.77 8.60 -9.76
N ILE A 112 1.42 8.80 -8.61
CA ILE A 112 2.76 9.40 -8.52
C ILE A 112 3.85 8.55 -9.20
N PHE A 113 3.60 7.26 -9.40
CA PHE A 113 4.54 6.32 -10.02
C PHE A 113 4.22 6.00 -11.50
N TRP A 114 3.10 6.50 -12.05
CA TRP A 114 2.70 6.19 -13.44
C TRP A 114 3.60 6.82 -14.50
N SER A 115 4.31 7.89 -14.17
CA SER A 115 5.24 8.56 -15.09
C SER A 115 6.64 7.92 -15.12
N LEU A 116 6.87 6.86 -14.33
CA LEU A 116 8.16 6.18 -14.29
C LEU A 116 8.31 5.25 -15.52
N PRO A 117 9.50 5.22 -16.16
CA PRO A 117 9.72 4.42 -17.36
C PRO A 117 9.50 2.92 -17.07
N PRO A 118 8.97 2.15 -18.03
CA PRO A 118 8.47 0.78 -17.83
C PRO A 118 9.55 -0.24 -17.43
N GLU A 119 10.82 0.12 -17.52
CA GLU A 119 11.96 -0.66 -17.01
C GLU A 119 12.06 -0.72 -15.47
N ALA A 120 11.30 0.13 -14.75
CA ALA A 120 11.04 -0.01 -13.32
C ALA A 120 9.73 -0.78 -13.01
N ASN A 121 8.87 -0.99 -14.01
CA ASN A 121 7.58 -1.67 -13.88
C ASN A 121 7.72 -3.14 -14.28
N THR A 122 8.21 -3.98 -13.37
CA THR A 122 8.22 -5.43 -13.61
C THR A 122 6.79 -5.96 -13.65
N ALA A 123 6.33 -6.21 -14.87
CA ALA A 123 5.25 -7.10 -15.25
C ALA A 123 3.96 -6.94 -14.45
N VAL A 124 3.05 -6.10 -14.95
CA VAL A 124 1.62 -6.40 -15.18
C VAL A 124 0.97 -5.13 -15.76
N THR A 125 0.67 -5.20 -17.06
CA THR A 125 -0.39 -4.44 -17.75
C THR A 125 -0.23 -2.93 -18.01
N ALA A 126 0.89 -2.52 -18.62
CA ALA A 126 1.02 -1.15 -19.15
C ALA A 126 0.04 -0.81 -20.30
N THR A 127 -0.54 -1.81 -20.99
CA THR A 127 -1.37 -1.58 -22.20
C THR A 127 -2.89 -1.50 -21.94
N GLN A 128 -3.42 -1.99 -20.82
CA GLN A 128 -4.85 -1.82 -20.49
C GLN A 128 -5.10 -0.59 -19.61
N ASN A 129 -4.15 -0.18 -18.77
CA ASN A 129 -4.34 0.92 -17.82
C ASN A 129 -4.33 2.31 -18.48
N ALA A 130 -3.67 2.46 -19.64
CA ALA A 130 -3.71 3.71 -20.41
C ALA A 130 -5.12 4.01 -20.95
N LEU A 131 -5.86 2.96 -21.36
CA LEU A 131 -7.25 3.08 -21.81
C LEU A 131 -8.19 3.40 -20.64
N THR A 132 -8.02 2.75 -19.49
CA THR A 132 -8.89 2.99 -18.32
C THR A 132 -8.62 4.33 -17.64
N GLY A 133 -7.36 4.77 -17.55
CA GLY A 133 -7.03 6.11 -17.04
C GLY A 133 -7.62 7.23 -17.91
N SER A 134 -7.59 7.06 -19.24
CA SER A 134 -8.20 8.02 -20.17
C SER A 134 -9.73 8.10 -20.01
N ILE A 135 -10.39 6.97 -19.73
CA ILE A 135 -11.83 6.92 -19.53
C ILE A 135 -12.24 7.58 -18.20
N CYS A 136 -11.46 7.36 -17.13
CA CYS A 136 -11.73 7.95 -15.81
C CYS A 136 -11.48 9.46 -15.74
N LEU A 137 -10.70 10.02 -16.67
CA LEU A 137 -10.46 11.46 -16.75
C LEU A 137 -11.52 12.20 -17.58
N THR A 138 -12.35 11.49 -18.35
CA THR A 138 -13.39 12.05 -19.22
C THR A 138 -14.43 12.81 -18.38
N GLY A 139 -14.54 14.12 -18.58
CA GLY A 139 -15.47 14.99 -17.84
C GLY A 139 -14.87 15.75 -16.66
N THR A 140 -13.58 15.58 -16.37
CA THR A 140 -12.85 16.38 -15.36
C THR A 140 -12.09 17.56 -15.98
N GLU A 141 -11.73 18.57 -15.18
CA GLU A 141 -10.86 19.67 -15.62
C GLU A 141 -9.52 19.18 -16.18
N ALA A 142 -9.02 18.04 -15.70
CA ALA A 142 -7.80 17.41 -16.22
C ALA A 142 -7.93 16.94 -17.68
N ALA A 143 -9.13 16.55 -18.13
CA ALA A 143 -9.37 16.25 -19.55
C ALA A 143 -9.27 17.49 -20.43
N LYS A 144 -9.78 18.64 -19.97
CA LYS A 144 -9.69 19.90 -20.74
C LYS A 144 -8.24 20.35 -20.94
N ILE A 145 -7.38 20.15 -19.94
CA ILE A 145 -5.95 20.51 -20.03
C ILE A 145 -5.23 19.61 -21.05
N ARG A 146 -5.50 18.31 -21.02
CA ARG A 146 -4.94 17.34 -21.96
C ARG A 146 -5.36 17.62 -23.41
N ASP A 147 -6.64 17.91 -23.64
CA ASP A 147 -7.14 18.19 -25.00
C ASP A 147 -6.55 19.50 -25.54
N LYS A 148 -6.30 20.48 -24.67
CA LYS A 148 -5.63 21.74 -25.02
C LYS A 148 -4.13 21.57 -25.33
N GLU A 149 -3.46 20.62 -24.67
CA GLU A 149 -2.06 20.26 -24.95
C GLU A 149 -1.90 19.48 -26.27
N LEU A 150 -2.90 18.69 -26.67
CA LEU A 150 -2.89 17.95 -27.94
C LEU A 150 -3.15 18.85 -29.16
N GLU A 151 -3.95 19.91 -29.01
CA GLU A 151 -4.16 20.90 -30.08
C GLU A 151 -2.99 21.89 -30.24
N THR A 152 -2.25 22.14 -29.16
CA THR A 152 -1.15 23.11 -29.14
C THR A 152 0.18 22.37 -29.15
N GLY A 153 0.57 21.83 -30.32
CA GLY A 153 1.82 21.08 -30.47
C GLY A 153 3.02 21.78 -29.84
N GLY A 154 3.49 21.23 -28.71
CA GLY A 154 4.80 21.51 -28.12
C GLY A 154 4.92 22.74 -27.20
N THR A 155 5.19 22.46 -25.93
CA THR A 155 5.89 23.32 -24.94
C THR A 155 5.15 24.57 -24.44
N ALA A 156 4.46 24.45 -23.30
CA ALA A 156 4.14 25.58 -22.44
C ALA A 156 5.05 25.57 -21.21
N LEU A 157 6.13 26.34 -21.27
CA LEU A 157 6.92 26.74 -20.09
C LEU A 157 6.03 27.57 -19.16
N VAL A 158 5.67 27.03 -18.00
CA VAL A 158 4.98 27.77 -16.94
C VAL A 158 5.98 28.74 -16.30
N ARG A 159 5.90 30.03 -16.67
CA ARG A 159 6.53 31.12 -15.91
C ARG A 159 5.75 31.32 -14.62
N TYR A 160 6.43 31.17 -13.48
CA TYR A 160 6.00 31.78 -12.23
C TYR A 160 6.49 33.23 -12.21
N SER A 161 5.54 34.18 -12.20
CA SER A 161 5.82 35.58 -11.88
C SER A 161 5.62 35.76 -10.37
N GLY A 162 6.70 36.12 -9.66
CA GLY A 162 6.63 36.81 -8.38
C GLY A 162 6.50 38.30 -8.58
#